data_AF-A0A3M1DQU8-F1
#
_entry.id   AF-A0A3M1DQU8-F1
#
_cell.length_a   1.000
_cell.length_b   1.000
_cell.length_c   1.000
_cell.angle_alpha   90.00
_cell.angle_beta   90.00
_cell.angle_gamma   90.00
#
_symmetry.space_group_name_H-M   'P 1'
#
loop_
_entity.id
_entity.type
_entity.pdbx_description
1 polymer ?
#
loop_
_entity_poly.entity_id
_entity_poly.type
_entity_poly.pdbx_seq_one_letter_code
_entity_poly.pdbx_strand_id
1 'polypeptide(L)'
;MVRHITEAGRQGQTRFPLLLILILVSFPGAPAASGAGTEGTGLNEALARAQAALEPCRRYRCLWRDSEAILERARAAAAAGESEEALRLARRAARQGELAENQYWLERAKRCLERRGIDWAATTRGPAVTAIREYRGAQAYRLACGEGRGADAPVSP
;
A
#
# COMPACT_ATOMS: atom_id res chain seq x y z
N MET A 1 -20.98 -52.08 27.09
CA MET A 1 -21.74 -51.48 25.97
C MET A 1 -20.75 -50.94 24.95
N VAL A 2 -20.97 -51.33 23.71
CA VAL A 2 -20.05 -51.31 22.57
C VAL A 2 -19.73 -49.89 22.11
N ARG A 3 -18.44 -49.61 21.89
CA ARG A 3 -17.95 -48.42 21.17
C ARG A 3 -18.39 -48.52 19.71
N HIS A 4 -19.24 -47.60 19.26
CA HIS A 4 -19.44 -47.37 17.84
C HIS A 4 -18.52 -46.25 17.37
N ILE A 5 -17.56 -46.67 16.55
CA ILE A 5 -16.76 -45.85 15.66
C ILE A 5 -17.59 -45.71 14.38
N THR A 6 -17.84 -44.48 13.91
CA THR A 6 -18.28 -44.24 12.52
C THR A 6 -17.56 -43.01 11.97
N GLU A 7 -16.55 -43.32 11.15
CA GLU A 7 -16.12 -42.73 9.86
C GLU A 7 -16.49 -41.26 9.60
N ALA A 8 -15.51 -40.36 9.43
CA ALA A 8 -14.67 -40.17 8.24
C ALA A 8 -15.45 -39.69 6.98
N GLY A 9 -15.37 -38.38 6.73
CA GLY A 9 -15.85 -37.73 5.52
C GLY A 9 -14.93 -36.60 5.07
N ARG A 10 -13.64 -36.90 4.86
CA ARG A 10 -12.68 -36.02 4.17
C ARG A 10 -12.81 -36.28 2.67
N GLN A 11 -13.65 -35.50 2.00
CA GLN A 11 -13.72 -35.34 0.54
C GLN A 11 -12.98 -34.03 0.22
N GLY A 12 -12.04 -33.89 -0.71
CA GLY A 12 -11.64 -34.70 -1.84
C GLY A 12 -11.03 -33.71 -2.82
N GLN A 13 -9.70 -33.66 -2.84
CA GLN A 13 -8.91 -32.84 -3.75
C GLN A 13 -9.10 -33.37 -5.17
N THR A 14 -9.88 -32.70 -6.01
CA THR A 14 -9.94 -32.97 -7.45
C THR A 14 -9.15 -31.91 -8.20
N ARG A 15 -7.94 -32.32 -8.61
CA ARG A 15 -7.22 -31.71 -9.73
C ARG A 15 -8.05 -31.94 -10.98
N PHE A 16 -8.46 -30.89 -11.68
CA PHE A 16 -8.76 -30.95 -13.11
C PHE A 16 -7.98 -29.85 -13.84
N PRO A 17 -7.11 -30.21 -14.81
CA PRO A 17 -6.26 -29.30 -15.54
C PRO A 17 -6.98 -28.74 -16.78
N LEU A 18 -6.30 -27.76 -17.40
CA LEU A 18 -6.32 -27.48 -18.83
C LEU A 18 -7.47 -26.64 -19.42
N LEU A 19 -7.05 -25.56 -20.10
CA LEU A 19 -7.65 -24.91 -21.26
C LEU A 19 -9.14 -24.54 -21.22
N LEU A 20 -9.42 -23.23 -21.15
CA LEU A 20 -10.59 -22.68 -21.84
C LEU A 20 -10.28 -21.32 -22.51
N ILE A 21 -9.84 -21.45 -23.77
CA ILE A 21 -10.30 -20.71 -24.96
C ILE A 21 -10.14 -19.17 -24.96
N LEU A 22 -9.10 -18.74 -25.69
CA LEU A 22 -8.99 -17.45 -26.35
C LEU A 22 -10.20 -17.22 -27.27
N ILE A 23 -10.95 -16.14 -27.05
CA ILE A 23 -11.84 -15.58 -28.09
C ILE A 23 -11.17 -14.29 -28.58
N LEU A 24 -10.61 -14.38 -29.78
CA LEU A 24 -10.02 -13.28 -30.54
C LEU A 24 -11.17 -12.50 -31.21
N VAL A 25 -11.55 -11.35 -30.64
CA VAL A 25 -12.46 -10.41 -31.33
C VAL A 25 -11.60 -9.45 -32.14
N SER A 26 -11.58 -9.66 -33.46
CA SER A 26 -11.03 -8.70 -34.42
C SER A 26 -11.96 -7.50 -34.54
N PHE A 27 -11.48 -6.32 -34.13
CA PHE A 27 -12.10 -5.03 -34.43
C PHE A 27 -11.20 -4.27 -35.42
N PRO A 28 -11.69 -3.88 -36.62
CA PRO A 28 -10.90 -3.10 -37.55
C PRO A 28 -11.07 -1.59 -37.26
N GLY A 29 -9.93 -0.90 -37.13
CA GLY A 29 -9.76 0.47 -37.63
C GLY A 29 -9.97 1.64 -36.67
N ALA A 30 -8.85 2.26 -36.26
CA ALA A 30 -8.53 3.67 -36.58
C ALA A 30 -7.06 3.95 -36.22
N PRO A 31 -6.24 4.58 -37.09
CA PRO A 31 -4.94 5.10 -36.68
C PRO A 31 -5.18 6.38 -35.89
N ALA A 32 -5.17 6.27 -34.56
CA ALA A 32 -5.08 7.45 -33.70
C ALA A 32 -3.67 8.03 -33.85
N ALA A 33 -3.64 9.29 -34.29
CA ALA A 33 -2.43 10.07 -34.53
C ALA A 33 -1.48 10.02 -33.32
N SER A 34 -0.24 9.63 -33.58
CA SER A 34 0.88 9.72 -32.64
C SER A 34 1.10 11.17 -32.22
N GLY A 35 0.54 11.54 -31.07
CA GLY A 35 1.00 12.67 -30.27
C GLY A 35 2.30 12.30 -29.56
N ALA A 36 3.36 12.06 -30.34
CA ALA A 36 4.69 11.83 -29.79
C ALA A 36 5.27 13.17 -29.33
N GLY A 37 5.36 13.39 -28.01
CA GLY A 37 6.18 14.48 -27.49
C GLY A 37 5.82 15.03 -26.13
N THR A 38 5.48 14.23 -25.12
CA THR A 38 5.63 14.63 -23.69
C THR A 38 5.52 13.47 -22.69
N GLU A 39 5.05 12.29 -23.11
CA GLU A 39 4.73 11.19 -22.20
C GLU A 39 5.92 10.63 -21.40
N GLY A 40 7.13 10.65 -21.97
CA GLY A 40 8.33 10.07 -21.34
C GLY A 40 8.76 10.76 -20.04
N THR A 41 8.62 12.09 -19.94
CA THR A 41 9.02 12.84 -18.74
C THR A 41 8.06 12.59 -17.58
N GLY A 42 6.75 12.59 -17.84
CA GLY A 42 5.73 12.37 -16.82
C GLY A 42 5.69 10.93 -16.27
N LEU A 43 6.01 9.94 -17.12
CA LEU A 43 6.09 8.54 -16.69
C LEU A 43 7.28 8.30 -15.76
N ASN A 44 8.47 8.80 -16.12
CA ASN A 44 9.67 8.65 -15.29
C ASN A 44 9.48 9.32 -13.91
N GLU A 45 8.87 10.51 -13.87
CA GLU A 45 8.53 11.19 -12.63
C GLU A 45 7.54 10.36 -11.79
N ALA A 46 6.51 9.77 -12.40
CA ALA A 46 5.54 8.94 -11.69
C ALA A 46 6.17 7.67 -11.09
N LEU A 47 7.06 7.00 -11.83
CA LEU A 47 7.81 5.84 -11.34
C LEU A 47 8.75 6.22 -10.18
N ALA A 48 9.45 7.36 -10.30
CA ALA A 48 10.30 7.89 -9.25
C ALA A 48 9.50 8.24 -7.99
N ARG A 49 8.35 8.91 -8.14
CA ARG A 49 7.44 9.21 -7.03
C ARG A 49 6.94 7.94 -6.34
N ALA A 50 6.53 6.93 -7.12
CA ALA A 50 6.07 5.66 -6.57
C ALA A 50 7.16 4.96 -5.76
N GLN A 51 8.39 4.91 -6.29
CA GLN A 51 9.55 4.39 -5.58
C GLN A 51 9.80 5.15 -4.27
N ALA A 52 9.79 6.49 -4.32
CA ALA A 52 10.02 7.34 -3.15
C ALA A 52 8.93 7.17 -2.07
N ALA A 53 7.66 7.04 -2.46
CA ALA A 53 6.54 6.85 -1.54
C ALA A 53 6.56 5.49 -0.83
N LEU A 54 7.13 4.45 -1.45
CA LEU A 54 7.24 3.12 -0.83
C LEU A 54 8.48 2.98 0.08
N GLU A 55 9.52 3.79 -0.14
CA GLU A 55 10.80 3.67 0.55
C GLU A 55 10.70 3.79 2.08
N PRO A 56 9.97 4.76 2.66
CA PRO A 56 9.76 4.81 4.12
C PRO A 56 9.14 3.52 4.64
N CYS A 57 8.15 2.97 3.93
CA CYS A 57 7.48 1.75 4.36
C CYS A 57 8.31 0.47 4.18
N ARG A 58 9.31 0.45 3.31
CA ARG A 58 10.33 -0.61 3.32
C ARG A 58 11.14 -0.57 4.62
N ARG A 59 11.59 0.62 5.02
CA ARG A 59 12.35 0.82 6.27
C ARG A 59 11.54 0.48 7.51
N TYR A 60 10.29 0.94 7.57
CA TYR A 60 9.42 0.76 8.74
C TYR A 60 8.57 -0.52 8.71
N ARG A 61 8.68 -1.31 7.63
CA ARG A 61 7.87 -2.52 7.39
C ARG A 61 6.37 -2.24 7.46
N CYS A 62 5.93 -1.12 6.87
CA CYS A 62 4.52 -0.73 6.78
C CYS A 62 3.89 -0.94 5.40
N LEU A 63 4.59 -1.59 4.46
CA LEU A 63 4.06 -1.83 3.12
C LEU A 63 2.76 -2.65 3.18
N TRP A 64 1.76 -2.19 2.43
CA TRP A 64 0.59 -3.01 2.17
C TRP A 64 0.94 -4.12 1.18
N ARG A 65 0.25 -5.26 1.30
CA ARG A 65 0.59 -6.53 0.65
C ARG A 65 1.01 -6.41 -0.83
N ASP A 66 0.30 -5.59 -1.61
CA ASP A 66 0.45 -5.55 -3.07
C ASP A 66 1.24 -4.34 -3.59
N SER A 67 1.70 -3.42 -2.72
CA SER A 67 2.20 -2.12 -3.17
C SER A 67 3.49 -2.21 -4.00
N GLU A 68 4.40 -3.10 -3.63
CA GLU A 68 5.62 -3.35 -4.43
C GLU A 68 5.30 -4.06 -5.74
N ALA A 69 4.41 -5.06 -5.71
CA ALA A 69 4.00 -5.77 -6.92
C ALA A 69 3.34 -4.82 -7.94
N ILE A 70 2.61 -3.79 -7.49
CA ILE A 70 2.04 -2.76 -8.37
C ILE A 70 3.15 -1.90 -9.01
N LEU A 71 4.20 -1.54 -8.26
CA LEU A 71 5.33 -0.80 -8.82
C LEU A 71 6.11 -1.62 -9.84
N GLU A 72 6.35 -2.91 -9.58
CA GLU A 72 7.01 -3.78 -10.57
C GLU A 72 6.18 -3.96 -11.83
N ARG A 73 4.84 -4.08 -11.71
CA ARG A 73 3.94 -4.07 -12.87
C ARG A 73 3.99 -2.75 -13.63
N ALA A 74 4.11 -1.62 -12.95
CA ALA A 74 4.25 -0.31 -13.59
C ALA A 74 5.53 -0.23 -14.43
N ARG A 75 6.64 -0.75 -13.91
CA ARG A 75 7.93 -0.83 -14.63
C ARG A 75 7.86 -1.77 -15.82
N ALA A 76 7.20 -2.92 -15.67
CA ALA A 76 7.00 -3.87 -16.75
C ALA A 76 6.18 -3.26 -17.91
N ALA A 77 5.07 -2.59 -17.59
CA ALA A 77 4.26 -1.86 -18.58
C ALA A 77 5.07 -0.76 -19.28
N ALA A 78 5.89 0.00 -18.54
CA ALA A 78 6.76 1.02 -19.11
C ALA A 78 7.77 0.41 -20.10
N ALA A 79 8.39 -0.72 -19.75
CA ALA A 79 9.32 -1.43 -20.62
C ALA A 79 8.65 -2.01 -21.88
N ALA A 80 7.35 -2.32 -21.79
CA ALA A 80 6.53 -2.77 -22.93
C ALA A 80 6.01 -1.62 -23.81
N GLY A 81 6.28 -0.36 -23.46
CA GLY A 81 5.75 0.82 -24.16
C GLY A 81 4.29 1.14 -23.83
N GLU A 82 3.71 0.50 -22.82
CA GLU A 82 2.34 0.71 -22.35
C GLU A 82 2.26 1.92 -21.39
N SER A 83 2.57 3.11 -21.90
CA SER A 83 2.76 4.33 -21.10
C SER A 83 1.58 4.68 -20.18
N GLU A 84 0.34 4.54 -20.66
CA GLU A 84 -0.86 4.87 -19.87
C GLU A 84 -1.04 3.90 -18.69
N GLU A 85 -0.91 2.60 -18.94
CA GLU A 85 -1.02 1.57 -17.91
C GLU A 85 0.10 1.70 -16.88
N ALA A 86 1.33 1.95 -17.34
CA ALA A 86 2.48 2.22 -16.48
C ALA A 86 2.23 3.43 -15.57
N LEU A 87 1.73 4.53 -16.12
CA LEU A 87 1.42 5.76 -15.38
C LEU A 87 0.32 5.51 -14.33
N ARG A 88 -0.74 4.78 -14.70
CA ARG A 88 -1.85 4.43 -13.81
C ARG A 88 -1.38 3.57 -12.63
N LEU A 89 -0.57 2.55 -12.91
CA LEU A 89 -0.01 1.66 -11.89
C LEU A 89 0.98 2.40 -10.98
N ALA A 90 1.87 3.23 -11.54
CA ALA A 90 2.82 4.02 -10.77
C ALA A 90 2.11 4.96 -9.78
N ARG A 91 1.10 5.71 -10.26
CA ARG A 91 0.27 6.57 -9.39
C ARG A 91 -0.46 5.78 -8.30
N ARG A 92 -0.91 4.56 -8.60
CA ARG A 92 -1.54 3.67 -7.61
C ARG A 92 -0.54 3.23 -6.54
N ALA A 93 0.66 2.79 -6.93
CA ALA A 93 1.72 2.43 -5.99
C ALA A 93 2.11 3.61 -5.10
N ALA A 94 2.26 4.82 -5.67
CA ALA A 94 2.55 6.03 -4.92
C ALA A 94 1.49 6.31 -3.84
N ARG A 95 0.20 6.29 -4.22
CA ARG A 95 -0.90 6.49 -3.26
C ARG A 95 -0.91 5.44 -2.15
N GLN A 96 -0.62 4.17 -2.48
CA GLN A 96 -0.56 3.13 -1.45
C GLN A 96 0.61 3.33 -0.49
N GLY A 97 1.78 3.75 -0.98
CA GLY A 97 2.92 4.10 -0.12
C GLY A 97 2.60 5.25 0.84
N GLU A 98 2.04 6.34 0.32
CA GLU A 98 1.65 7.51 1.11
C GLU A 98 0.60 7.16 2.18
N LEU A 99 -0.42 6.38 1.83
CA LEU A 99 -1.45 5.94 2.77
C LEU A 99 -0.91 4.97 3.82
N ALA A 100 -0.03 4.06 3.41
CA ALA A 100 0.60 3.09 4.31
C ALA A 100 1.51 3.78 5.33
N GLU A 101 2.33 4.74 4.89
CA GLU A 101 3.16 5.55 5.79
C GLU A 101 2.29 6.39 6.73
N ASN A 102 1.24 7.02 6.22
CA ASN A 102 0.33 7.80 7.05
C ASN A 102 -0.34 6.94 8.13
N GLN A 103 -0.80 5.73 7.76
CA GLN A 103 -1.36 4.77 8.71
C GLN A 103 -0.33 4.36 9.77
N TYR A 104 0.91 4.08 9.37
CA TYR A 104 2.00 3.76 10.29
C TYR A 104 2.16 4.83 11.36
N TRP A 105 2.20 6.11 10.96
CA TRP A 105 2.34 7.21 11.90
C TRP A 105 1.10 7.43 12.77
N LEU A 106 -0.11 7.28 12.22
CA LEU A 106 -1.35 7.35 13.00
C LEU A 106 -1.38 6.31 14.12
N GLU A 107 -1.03 5.06 13.82
CA GLU A 107 -1.01 3.99 14.81
C GLU A 107 0.04 4.23 15.91
N ARG A 108 1.19 4.82 15.54
CA ARG A 108 2.19 5.22 16.54
C ARG A 108 1.73 6.39 17.40
N ALA A 109 1.04 7.37 16.81
CA ALA A 109 0.50 8.52 17.54
C ALA A 109 -0.53 8.08 18.60
N LYS A 110 -1.45 7.19 18.23
CA LYS A 110 -2.44 6.57 19.13
C LYS A 110 -1.76 5.90 20.32
N ARG A 111 -0.74 5.06 20.07
CA ARG A 111 0.05 4.41 21.13
C ARG A 111 0.76 5.41 22.06
N CYS A 112 1.23 6.54 21.56
CA CYS A 112 1.81 7.59 22.42
C CYS A 112 0.76 8.24 23.33
N LEU A 113 -0.45 8.48 22.84
CA LEU A 113 -1.55 9.02 23.65
C LEU A 113 -1.99 8.00 24.72
N GLU A 114 -2.13 6.74 24.35
CA GLU A 114 -2.49 5.65 25.27
C GLU A 114 -1.46 5.50 26.41
N ARG A 115 -0.16 5.54 26.11
CA ARG A 115 0.90 5.53 27.14
C ARG A 115 0.87 6.74 28.08
N ARG A 116 0.24 7.84 27.67
CA ARG A 116 0.05 9.06 28.47
C ARG A 116 -1.28 9.06 29.23
N GLY A 117 -2.07 7.99 29.14
CA GLY A 117 -3.41 7.90 29.74
C GLY A 117 -4.45 8.77 29.04
N ILE A 118 -4.21 9.16 27.78
CA ILE A 118 -5.17 9.94 26.99
C ILE A 118 -5.94 8.98 26.09
N ASP A 119 -7.24 8.84 26.35
CA ASP A 119 -8.16 8.12 25.47
C ASP A 119 -8.48 8.97 24.24
N TRP A 120 -7.77 8.70 23.14
CA TRP A 120 -7.92 9.39 21.86
C TRP A 120 -9.26 9.09 21.17
N ALA A 121 -9.91 7.97 21.51
CA ALA A 121 -11.20 7.57 20.94
C ALA A 121 -12.35 8.29 21.63
N ALA A 122 -12.27 8.48 22.96
CA ALA A 122 -13.30 9.19 23.73
C ALA A 122 -13.14 10.72 23.70
N THR A 123 -11.91 11.25 23.67
CA THR A 123 -11.68 12.70 23.72
C THR A 123 -11.71 13.35 22.33
N THR A 124 -12.11 14.62 22.29
CA THR A 124 -12.02 15.49 21.10
C THR A 124 -10.94 16.57 21.27
N ARG A 125 -10.31 16.64 22.44
CA ARG A 125 -9.43 17.74 22.83
C ARG A 125 -7.96 17.45 22.49
N GLY A 126 -7.25 18.52 22.12
CA GLY A 126 -5.80 18.52 21.96
C GLY A 126 -5.35 18.36 20.50
N PRO A 127 -4.22 19.00 20.13
CA PRO A 127 -3.80 19.10 18.74
C PRO A 127 -3.42 17.73 18.13
N ALA A 128 -2.90 16.80 18.93
CA ALA A 128 -2.61 15.44 18.48
C ALA A 128 -3.88 14.67 18.07
N VAL A 129 -4.95 14.79 18.87
CA VAL A 129 -6.23 14.12 18.61
C VAL A 129 -6.90 14.73 17.37
N THR A 130 -6.85 16.05 17.22
CA THR A 130 -7.29 16.74 15.99
C THR A 130 -6.54 16.21 14.76
N ALA A 131 -5.20 16.13 14.83
CA ALA A 131 -4.41 15.61 13.72
C ALA A 131 -4.72 14.14 13.37
N ILE A 132 -5.03 13.29 14.36
CA ILE A 132 -5.48 11.90 14.11
C ILE A 132 -6.79 11.90 13.32
N ARG A 133 -7.78 12.71 13.72
CA ARG A 133 -9.10 12.77 13.09
C ARG A 133 -9.06 13.32 11.66
N GLU A 134 -8.09 14.18 11.38
CA GLU A 134 -7.83 14.73 10.05
C GLU A 134 -6.87 13.87 9.22
N TYR A 135 -6.54 12.65 9.68
CA TYR A 135 -5.63 11.73 9.01
C TYR A 135 -4.24 12.31 8.72
N ARG A 136 -3.73 13.19 9.60
CA ARG A 136 -2.39 13.79 9.50
C ARG A 136 -1.38 13.02 10.35
N GLY A 137 -1.03 11.80 9.95
CA GLY A 137 -0.27 10.82 10.74
C GLY A 137 1.07 11.32 11.28
N ALA A 138 1.96 11.83 10.43
CA ALA A 138 3.28 12.30 10.86
C ALA A 138 3.19 13.46 11.88
N GLN A 139 2.26 14.39 11.65
CA GLN A 139 1.99 15.49 12.57
C GLN A 139 1.35 15.00 13.88
N ALA A 140 0.39 14.09 13.80
CA ALA A 140 -0.22 13.46 14.97
C ALA A 140 0.84 12.78 15.83
N TYR A 141 1.76 12.03 15.22
CA TYR A 141 2.86 11.38 15.92
C TYR A 141 3.76 12.40 16.64
N ARG A 142 4.19 13.45 15.93
CA ARG A 142 5.00 14.54 16.51
C ARG A 142 4.32 15.19 17.72
N LEU A 143 3.04 15.52 17.61
CA LEU A 143 2.26 16.16 18.68
C LEU A 143 1.99 15.21 19.86
N ALA A 144 1.76 13.93 19.58
CA ALA A 144 1.47 12.92 20.60
C ALA A 144 2.72 12.50 21.38
N CYS A 145 3.86 12.35 20.70
CA CYS A 145 5.09 11.81 21.25
C CYS A 145 6.13 12.89 21.62
N GLY A 146 5.96 14.13 21.14
CA GLY A 146 6.84 15.27 21.38
C GLY A 146 8.07 15.28 20.48
N GLU A 147 8.24 16.32 19.66
CA GLU A 147 9.55 16.73 19.17
C GLU A 147 10.31 17.33 20.37
N GLY A 148 11.23 16.57 20.97
CA GLY A 148 12.00 17.05 22.13
C GLY A 148 12.71 15.99 22.98
N ARG A 149 12.48 14.69 22.78
CA ARG A 149 13.38 13.64 23.28
C ARG A 149 13.54 12.59 22.21
N GLY A 150 14.75 12.49 21.65
CA GLY A 150 15.13 11.50 20.64
C GLY A 150 14.93 10.07 21.16
N ALA A 151 13.76 9.50 20.91
CA ALA A 151 13.42 8.14 21.32
C ALA A 151 13.64 7.10 20.20
N ASP A 152 14.48 7.43 19.21
CA ASP A 152 15.11 6.47 18.31
C ASP A 152 16.66 6.51 18.46
N ALA A 153 17.17 7.00 19.60
CA ALA A 153 18.49 6.56 20.05
C ALA A 153 18.38 5.08 20.46
N PRO A 154 19.16 4.16 19.87
CA PRO A 154 19.13 2.77 20.28
C PRO A 154 19.50 2.71 21.76
N VAL A 155 18.61 2.13 22.56
CA VAL A 155 18.93 1.75 23.94
C VAL A 155 20.01 0.68 23.82
N SER A 156 21.27 1.09 24.01
CA SER A 156 22.40 0.17 24.14
C SER A 156 22.29 -0.55 25.48
N PRO A 157 22.71 -1.84 25.54
CA PRO A 157 22.38 -2.77 26.62
C PRO A 157 22.82 -2.32 28.02
#